data_AF-A0ABD2P9B1-F1
#
_entry.id   AF-A0ABD2P9B1-F1
#
_cell.length_a   1.000
_cell.length_b   1.000
_cell.length_c   1.000
_cell.angle_alpha   90.00
_cell.angle_beta   90.00
_cell.angle_gamma   90.00
#
_symmetry.space_group_name_H-M   'P 1'
#
loop_
_entity.id
_entity.type
_entity.pdbx_description
1 polymer ?
#
loop_
_entity_poly.entity_id
_entity_poly.type
_entity_poly.pdbx_seq_one_letter_code
_entity_poly.pdbx_strand_id
1 'polypeptide(L)'
;MEELNSKLLSKDSSVIALVISKIVQHIEEEHVQGKKDLLEPSFLIIKCVNTDPQTNEVASLGIIKLLEQGIISPDKLLEEFITLIPSSKITRGIVKAINAVLCYQFAHNSKKDNIIFNIVLPQHPFITLLMRDPDCLPYIYNEIRYFHRAKDWSSSWNYLNYSFYQFCICNPTNKKPSFYKMKLWLNLLETSKNIELITKLVSWMLFDCTGSISVTSELINELSIYCWRNGDKIDIQILLMLQVSVLYHLVSKGYDPRNTLENIELMMSKMPIIDFTNPILLILVKTIIRCSSVYVLEILQICKFTLFLNKI
;
A
#
# COMPACT_ATOMS: atom_id res chain seq x y z
N MET A 1 35.05 16.59 9.17
CA MET A 1 33.60 16.75 8.88
C MET A 1 33.28 17.96 8.02
N GLU A 2 33.82 19.15 8.31
CA GLU A 2 33.54 20.37 7.53
C GLU A 2 34.01 20.31 6.06
N GLU A 3 35.19 19.74 5.79
CA GLU A 3 35.69 19.55 4.42
C GLU A 3 34.89 18.50 3.61
N LEU A 4 34.29 17.51 4.29
CA LEU A 4 33.38 16.55 3.65
C LEU A 4 32.04 17.22 3.33
N ASN A 5 31.53 18.07 4.23
CA ASN A 5 30.33 18.86 4.00
C ASN A 5 30.49 19.82 2.82
N SER A 6 31.66 20.47 2.66
CA SER A 6 31.91 21.37 1.53
C SER A 6 31.97 20.63 0.19
N LYS A 7 32.53 19.40 0.15
CA LYS A 7 32.55 18.57 -1.06
C LYS A 7 31.19 17.96 -1.40
N LEU A 8 30.37 17.65 -0.39
CA LEU A 8 28.97 17.19 -0.57
C LEU A 8 28.02 18.30 -1.00
N LEU A 9 28.42 19.57 -0.92
CA LEU A 9 27.69 20.70 -1.52
C LEU A 9 28.02 20.91 -3.01
N SER A 10 28.94 20.11 -3.57
CA SER A 10 29.23 20.16 -5.01
C SER A 10 28.02 19.69 -5.82
N LYS A 11 27.77 20.32 -6.97
CA LYS A 11 26.70 19.90 -7.90
C LYS A 11 27.07 18.68 -8.77
N ASP A 12 28.27 18.13 -8.57
CA ASP A 12 28.78 17.02 -9.36
C ASP A 12 28.47 15.70 -8.67
N SER A 13 27.56 14.92 -9.27
CA SER A 13 27.15 13.61 -8.77
C SER A 13 28.33 12.65 -8.60
N SER A 14 29.38 12.78 -9.42
CA SER A 14 30.58 11.94 -9.37
C SER A 14 31.40 12.23 -8.11
N VAL A 15 31.50 13.50 -7.73
CA VAL A 15 32.23 13.95 -6.53
C VAL A 15 31.47 13.52 -5.28
N ILE A 16 30.14 13.68 -5.26
CA ILE A 16 29.30 13.19 -4.17
C ILE A 16 29.46 11.67 -3.99
N ALA A 17 29.40 10.90 -5.08
CA ALA A 17 29.59 9.44 -5.07
C ALA A 17 30.96 9.04 -4.52
N LEU A 18 32.03 9.68 -4.97
CA LEU A 18 33.39 9.42 -4.48
C LEU A 18 33.54 9.72 -2.99
N VAL A 19 32.97 10.83 -2.52
CA VAL A 19 33.03 11.21 -1.10
C VAL A 19 32.28 10.21 -0.23
N ILE A 20 31.05 9.84 -0.60
CA ILE A 20 30.27 8.84 0.14
C ILE A 20 30.95 7.48 0.11
N SER A 21 31.50 7.05 -1.04
CA SER A 21 32.24 5.80 -1.15
C SER A 21 33.45 5.75 -0.23
N LYS A 22 34.19 6.86 -0.09
CA LYS A 22 35.32 6.96 0.84
C LYS A 22 34.87 6.87 2.29
N ILE A 23 33.76 7.50 2.64
CA ILE A 23 33.18 7.41 4.00
C ILE A 23 32.78 5.96 4.29
N VAL A 24 32.11 5.29 3.36
CA VAL A 24 31.71 3.89 3.51
C VAL A 24 32.92 2.97 3.65
N GLN A 25 33.94 3.13 2.81
CA GLN A 25 35.18 2.36 2.92
C GLN A 25 35.87 2.57 4.27
N HIS A 26 35.92 3.82 4.76
CA HIS A 26 36.49 4.10 6.07
C HIS A 26 35.73 3.41 7.21
N ILE A 27 34.39 3.42 7.16
CA ILE A 27 33.55 2.70 8.12
C ILE A 27 33.81 1.19 8.07
N GLU A 28 33.94 0.61 6.87
CA GLU A 28 34.28 -0.80 6.67
C GLU A 28 35.64 -1.14 7.31
N GLU A 29 36.68 -0.35 7.06
CA GLU A 29 38.02 -0.54 7.60
C GLU A 29 38.05 -0.45 9.13
N GLU A 30 37.36 0.54 9.71
CA GLU A 30 37.31 0.75 11.16
C GLU A 30 36.47 -0.33 11.88
N HIS A 31 35.44 -0.86 11.22
CA HIS A 31 34.66 -1.99 11.74
C HIS A 31 35.50 -3.27 11.84
N VAL A 32 36.34 -3.55 10.84
CA VAL A 32 37.30 -4.68 10.87
C VAL A 32 38.31 -4.52 12.02
N GLN A 33 38.67 -3.28 12.36
CA GLN A 33 39.55 -2.97 13.48
C GLN A 33 38.86 -3.02 14.87
N GLY A 34 37.55 -3.32 14.91
CA GLY A 34 36.81 -3.55 16.15
C GLY A 34 36.36 -2.28 16.89
N LYS A 35 36.46 -1.10 16.27
CA LYS A 35 35.94 0.15 16.84
C LYS A 35 34.42 0.21 16.70
N LYS A 36 33.71 0.48 17.81
CA LYS A 36 32.24 0.43 17.88
C LYS A 36 31.54 1.79 17.86
N ASP A 37 32.26 2.89 18.13
CA ASP A 37 31.70 4.24 18.24
C ASP A 37 32.19 5.14 17.10
N LEU A 38 31.63 4.94 15.92
CA LEU A 38 31.88 5.78 14.74
C LEU A 38 30.76 6.83 14.62
N LEU A 39 31.11 8.09 14.37
CA LEU A 39 30.15 9.18 14.13
C LEU A 39 29.70 9.22 12.66
N GLU A 40 30.45 8.54 11.79
CA GLU A 40 30.29 8.51 10.35
C GLU A 40 29.00 7.81 9.88
N PRO A 41 28.53 6.70 10.50
CA PRO A 41 27.22 6.13 10.23
C PRO A 41 26.09 7.13 10.50
N SER A 42 26.09 7.80 11.65
CA SER A 42 25.09 8.83 11.98
C SER A 42 25.16 10.01 11.01
N PHE A 43 26.35 10.38 10.54
CA PHE A 43 26.49 11.39 9.50
C PHE A 43 25.84 10.97 8.17
N LEU A 44 26.08 9.75 7.71
CA LEU A 44 25.45 9.22 6.50
C LEU A 44 23.93 9.17 6.64
N ILE A 45 23.42 8.78 7.82
CA ILE A 45 21.98 8.77 8.12
C ILE A 45 21.40 10.19 8.02
N ILE A 46 22.05 11.20 8.60
CA ILE A 46 21.65 12.60 8.45
C ILE A 46 21.64 13.03 6.97
N LYS A 47 22.61 12.58 6.17
CA LYS A 47 22.66 12.88 4.73
C LYS A 47 21.58 12.20 3.92
N CYS A 48 21.04 11.06 4.36
CA CYS A 48 19.87 10.43 3.74
C CYS A 48 18.62 11.30 3.81
N VAL A 49 18.56 12.23 4.77
CA VAL A 49 17.43 13.15 4.96
C VAL A 49 17.74 14.59 4.55
N ASN A 50 18.88 14.80 3.90
CA ASN A 50 19.24 16.07 3.29
C ASN A 50 18.31 16.40 2.10
N THR A 51 18.04 17.69 1.90
CA THR A 51 17.19 18.19 0.82
C THR A 51 17.82 18.01 -0.57
N ASP A 52 19.14 17.91 -0.66
CA ASP A 52 19.82 17.69 -1.93
C ASP A 52 19.55 16.27 -2.47
N PRO A 53 18.88 16.12 -3.64
CA PRO A 53 18.48 14.82 -4.17
C PRO A 53 19.65 13.87 -4.47
N GLN A 54 20.76 14.39 -4.97
CA GLN A 54 21.91 13.55 -5.34
C GLN A 54 22.60 13.04 -4.09
N THR A 55 22.84 13.92 -3.12
CA THR A 55 23.45 13.56 -1.83
C THR A 55 22.60 12.56 -1.08
N ASN A 56 21.29 12.74 -1.01
CA ASN A 56 20.43 11.81 -0.27
C ASN A 56 20.35 10.43 -0.94
N GLU A 57 20.33 10.37 -2.28
CA GLU A 57 20.26 9.11 -3.00
C GLU A 57 21.57 8.33 -2.84
N VAL A 58 22.72 8.98 -3.01
CA VAL A 58 24.03 8.35 -2.82
C VAL A 58 24.25 7.96 -1.35
N ALA A 59 23.90 8.81 -0.39
CA ALA A 59 24.00 8.48 1.03
C ALA A 59 23.13 7.26 1.40
N SER A 60 21.90 7.18 0.85
CA SER A 60 21.01 6.03 1.07
C SER A 60 21.62 4.73 0.53
N LEU A 61 22.28 4.77 -0.63
CA LEU A 61 23.00 3.61 -1.17
C LEU A 61 24.18 3.19 -0.28
N GLY A 62 24.92 4.16 0.26
CA GLY A 62 25.99 3.89 1.22
C GLY A 62 25.50 3.18 2.48
N ILE A 63 24.40 3.66 3.07
CA ILE A 63 23.76 3.03 4.23
C ILE A 63 23.27 1.61 3.91
N ILE A 64 22.65 1.41 2.74
CA ILE A 64 22.19 0.09 2.31
C ILE A 64 23.37 -0.89 2.20
N LYS A 65 24.51 -0.46 1.66
CA LYS A 65 25.72 -1.29 1.57
C LYS A 65 26.23 -1.69 2.96
N LEU A 66 26.28 -0.75 3.91
CA LEU A 66 26.69 -1.02 5.29
C LEU A 66 25.73 -1.97 6.02
N LEU A 67 24.43 -1.85 5.75
CA LEU A 67 23.40 -2.77 6.25
C LEU A 67 23.59 -4.19 5.70
N GLU A 68 23.79 -4.32 4.38
CA GLU A 68 23.97 -5.62 3.71
C GLU A 68 25.24 -6.36 4.20
N GLN A 69 26.28 -5.61 4.56
CA GLN A 69 27.51 -6.15 5.15
C GLN A 69 27.39 -6.49 6.65
N GLY A 70 26.25 -6.18 7.28
CA GLY A 70 26.03 -6.43 8.72
C GLY A 70 26.80 -5.48 9.65
N ILE A 71 27.32 -4.37 9.13
CA ILE A 71 28.07 -3.38 9.91
C ILE A 71 27.10 -2.56 10.79
N ILE A 72 25.90 -2.28 10.26
CA ILE A 72 24.86 -1.53 10.97
C ILE A 72 23.71 -2.48 11.32
N SER A 73 23.22 -2.40 12.56
CA SER A 73 22.04 -3.15 13.01
C SER A 73 20.77 -2.61 12.32
N PRO A 74 19.93 -3.47 11.73
CA PRO A 74 18.68 -3.03 11.08
C PRO A 74 17.71 -2.35 12.05
N ASP A 75 17.63 -2.84 13.29
CA ASP A 75 16.69 -2.31 14.29
C ASP A 75 17.09 -0.89 14.71
N LYS A 76 18.39 -0.68 14.99
CA LYS A 76 18.94 0.64 15.29
C LYS A 76 18.74 1.61 14.13
N LEU A 77 19.01 1.16 12.91
CA LEU A 77 18.88 1.99 11.72
C LEU A 77 17.42 2.41 11.47
N LEU A 78 16.47 1.50 11.69
CA LEU A 78 15.05 1.83 11.58
C LEU A 78 14.60 2.84 12.64
N GLU A 79 15.05 2.66 13.89
CA GLU A 79 14.79 3.59 14.99
C GLU A 79 15.36 4.99 14.71
N GLU A 80 16.61 5.07 14.22
CA GLU A 80 17.24 6.34 13.83
C GLU A 80 16.48 7.02 12.68
N PHE A 81 16.02 6.28 11.66
CA PHE A 81 15.20 6.89 10.63
C PHE A 81 13.86 7.39 11.17
N ILE A 82 13.15 6.60 11.99
CA ILE A 82 11.86 6.98 12.56
C ILE A 82 11.99 8.24 13.42
N THR A 83 13.05 8.33 14.23
CA THR A 83 13.32 9.49 15.10
C THR A 83 13.68 10.76 14.32
N LEU A 84 14.24 10.63 13.12
CA LEU A 84 14.58 11.77 12.25
C LEU A 84 13.40 12.30 11.42
N ILE A 85 12.34 11.51 11.21
CA ILE A 85 11.16 11.90 10.40
C ILE A 85 10.55 13.25 10.83
N PRO A 86 10.33 13.55 12.14
CA PRO A 86 9.71 14.80 12.55
C PRO A 86 10.50 16.05 12.11
N SER A 87 11.83 15.99 12.17
CA SER A 87 12.74 17.12 11.93
C SER A 87 13.26 17.23 10.50
N SER A 88 12.82 16.37 9.59
CA SER A 88 13.40 16.26 8.25
C SER A 88 12.37 16.38 7.14
N LYS A 89 12.85 16.71 5.93
CA LYS A 89 12.03 16.64 4.71
C LYS A 89 12.05 15.20 4.22
N ILE A 90 10.88 14.62 3.96
CA ILE A 90 10.82 13.25 3.45
C ILE A 90 11.26 13.25 1.99
N THR A 91 12.39 12.61 1.73
CA THR A 91 12.99 12.47 0.40
C THR A 91 12.87 11.04 -0.11
N ARG A 92 13.17 10.84 -1.39
CA ARG A 92 13.26 9.49 -1.96
C ARG A 92 14.34 8.64 -1.27
N GLY A 93 15.46 9.26 -0.85
CA GLY A 93 16.58 8.57 -0.19
C GLY A 93 16.16 7.89 1.12
N ILE A 94 15.47 8.60 2.02
CA ILE A 94 15.00 8.01 3.28
C ILE A 94 13.95 6.91 3.04
N VAL A 95 13.03 7.09 2.09
CA VAL A 95 12.03 6.06 1.76
C VAL A 95 12.72 4.78 1.25
N LYS A 96 13.72 4.92 0.38
CA LYS A 96 14.52 3.81 -0.14
C LYS A 96 15.32 3.11 0.97
N ALA A 97 15.93 3.86 1.87
CA ALA A 97 16.69 3.31 2.99
C ALA A 97 15.79 2.54 3.97
N ILE A 98 14.65 3.11 4.37
CA ILE A 98 13.65 2.42 5.22
C ILE A 98 13.17 1.14 4.53
N ASN A 99 12.86 1.21 3.24
CA ASN A 99 12.42 0.06 2.48
C ASN A 99 13.47 -1.06 2.46
N ALA A 100 14.74 -0.71 2.25
CA ALA A 100 15.84 -1.67 2.29
C ALA A 100 16.02 -2.30 3.67
N VAL A 101 15.86 -1.54 4.76
CA VAL A 101 15.87 -2.08 6.14
C VAL A 101 14.75 -3.09 6.34
N LEU A 102 13.52 -2.75 5.95
CA LEU A 102 12.36 -3.64 6.03
C LEU A 102 12.60 -4.94 5.23
N CYS A 103 13.16 -4.82 4.03
CA CYS A 103 13.50 -5.98 3.19
C CYS A 103 14.59 -6.84 3.83
N TYR A 104 15.61 -6.22 4.41
CA TYR A 104 16.72 -6.91 5.06
C TYR A 104 16.23 -7.70 6.29
N GLN A 105 15.46 -7.04 7.17
CA GLN A 105 14.85 -7.68 8.34
C GLN A 105 13.95 -8.85 7.91
N PHE A 106 13.12 -8.65 6.88
CA PHE A 106 12.23 -9.70 6.37
C PHE A 106 13.01 -10.91 5.80
N ALA A 107 14.10 -10.68 5.08
CA ALA A 107 14.90 -11.74 4.48
C ALA A 107 15.72 -12.54 5.51
N HIS A 108 16.19 -11.88 6.58
CA HIS A 108 17.11 -12.47 7.56
C HIS A 108 16.43 -12.91 8.86
N ASN A 109 15.14 -12.58 9.09
CA ASN A 109 14.40 -13.11 10.22
C ASN A 109 13.98 -14.56 9.96
N SER A 110 14.59 -15.48 10.72
CA SER A 110 14.24 -16.91 10.75
C SER A 110 12.80 -17.17 11.20
N LYS A 111 12.21 -16.23 11.94
CA LYS A 111 10.80 -16.19 12.31
C LYS A 111 10.11 -15.08 11.53
N LYS A 112 9.60 -15.40 10.34
CA LYS A 112 8.87 -14.45 9.47
C LYS A 112 7.66 -13.81 10.17
N ASP A 113 7.17 -14.42 11.25
CA ASP A 113 6.03 -13.95 12.04
C ASP A 113 6.38 -12.86 13.08
N ASN A 114 7.65 -12.50 13.26
CA ASN A 114 8.05 -11.54 14.30
C ASN A 114 7.96 -10.07 13.86
N ILE A 115 7.90 -9.77 12.56
CA ILE A 115 7.77 -8.39 12.07
C ILE A 115 6.31 -8.11 11.72
N ILE A 116 5.51 -7.87 12.77
CA ILE A 116 4.10 -7.48 12.60
C ILE A 116 3.98 -5.99 12.92
N PHE A 117 3.85 -5.19 11.86
CA PHE A 117 3.47 -3.79 12.02
C PHE A 117 1.96 -3.64 12.05
N ASN A 118 1.48 -2.67 12.82
CA ASN A 118 0.08 -2.26 12.90
C ASN A 118 -0.10 -0.83 12.36
N ILE A 119 -1.34 -0.36 12.31
CA ILE A 119 -1.66 1.04 12.02
C ILE A 119 -1.20 1.97 13.16
N VAL A 120 -1.25 1.49 14.41
CA VAL A 120 -0.99 2.30 15.61
C VAL A 120 0.35 1.94 16.26
N LEU A 121 0.49 0.75 16.86
CA LEU A 121 1.75 0.32 17.52
C LEU A 121 1.98 -1.20 17.38
N PRO A 122 3.21 -1.65 17.05
CA PRO A 122 4.28 -0.85 16.45
C PRO A 122 3.84 -0.35 15.06
N GLN A 123 3.92 0.96 14.81
CA GLN A 123 3.42 1.54 13.55
C GLN A 123 4.29 1.13 12.37
N HIS A 124 3.68 0.82 11.23
CA HIS A 124 4.44 0.59 10.00
C HIS A 124 5.21 1.87 9.59
N PRO A 125 6.53 1.79 9.30
CA PRO A 125 7.35 2.99 9.00
C PRO A 125 6.82 3.86 7.85
N PHE A 126 6.29 3.23 6.79
CA PHE A 126 5.62 3.98 5.70
C PHE A 126 4.36 4.74 6.15
N ILE A 127 3.63 4.26 7.16
CA ILE A 127 2.50 5.01 7.72
C ILE A 127 3.03 6.24 8.45
N THR A 128 4.10 6.10 9.24
CA THR A 128 4.75 7.23 9.92
C THR A 128 5.23 8.29 8.93
N LEU A 129 5.84 7.88 7.80
CA LEU A 129 6.22 8.78 6.71
C LEU A 129 5.00 9.50 6.11
N LEU A 130 3.93 8.77 5.78
CA LEU A 130 2.72 9.36 5.19
C LEU A 130 1.99 10.32 6.12
N MET A 131 1.97 10.02 7.43
CA MET A 131 1.38 10.91 8.42
C MET A 131 2.15 12.24 8.52
N ARG A 132 3.46 12.21 8.30
CA ARG A 132 4.32 13.41 8.32
C ARG A 132 4.27 14.19 7.01
N ASP A 133 4.36 13.50 5.87
CA ASP A 133 4.35 14.08 4.53
C ASP A 133 3.50 13.21 3.58
N PRO A 134 2.22 13.56 3.35
CA PRO A 134 1.36 12.80 2.44
C PRO A 134 1.87 12.79 0.99
N ASP A 135 2.73 13.72 0.58
CA ASP A 135 3.26 13.82 -0.78
C ASP A 135 4.40 12.82 -1.03
N CYS A 136 4.81 12.04 -0.01
CA CYS A 136 5.81 10.97 -0.16
C CYS A 136 5.24 9.63 -0.67
N LEU A 137 3.90 9.50 -0.78
CA LEU A 137 3.23 8.30 -1.29
C LEU A 137 3.75 7.80 -2.66
N PRO A 138 4.07 8.67 -3.65
CA PRO A 138 4.65 8.24 -4.91
C PRO A 138 5.99 7.50 -4.74
N TYR A 139 6.84 7.96 -3.80
CA TYR A 139 8.12 7.33 -3.52
C TYR A 139 7.92 5.96 -2.91
N ILE A 140 7.02 5.84 -1.92
CA ILE A 140 6.70 4.57 -1.27
C ILE A 140 6.12 3.58 -2.28
N TYR A 141 5.19 4.02 -3.12
CA TYR A 141 4.60 3.18 -4.17
C TYR A 141 5.67 2.64 -5.14
N ASN A 142 6.58 3.49 -5.59
CA ASN A 142 7.64 3.08 -6.51
C ASN A 142 8.57 2.05 -5.89
N GLU A 143 8.90 2.21 -4.61
CA GLU A 143 9.71 1.24 -3.86
C GLU A 143 8.99 -0.12 -3.72
N ILE A 144 7.72 -0.14 -3.29
CA ILE A 144 6.92 -1.38 -3.21
C ILE A 144 6.86 -2.08 -4.59
N ARG A 145 6.59 -1.32 -5.65
CA ARG A 145 6.49 -1.84 -7.02
C ARG A 145 7.82 -2.39 -7.52
N TYR A 146 8.93 -1.73 -7.22
CA TYR A 146 10.26 -2.20 -7.59
C TYR A 146 10.54 -3.58 -6.98
N PHE A 147 10.21 -3.76 -5.70
CA PHE A 147 10.40 -5.04 -5.02
C PHE A 147 9.49 -6.16 -5.52
N HIS A 148 8.24 -5.87 -5.87
CA HIS A 148 7.35 -6.84 -6.50
C HIS A 148 7.89 -7.40 -7.82
N ARG A 149 8.67 -6.61 -8.57
CA ARG A 149 9.28 -7.04 -9.84
C ARG A 149 10.60 -7.77 -9.64
N ALA A 150 11.34 -7.43 -8.60
CA ALA A 150 12.71 -7.88 -8.42
C ALA A 150 12.85 -9.22 -7.69
N LYS A 151 11.82 -9.68 -6.95
CA LYS A 151 11.94 -10.85 -6.06
C LYS A 151 10.71 -11.76 -6.09
N ASP A 152 10.95 -13.07 -5.98
CA ASP A 152 9.91 -14.12 -5.84
C ASP A 152 9.12 -14.06 -4.51
N TRP A 153 9.35 -13.06 -3.67
CA TRP A 153 8.73 -12.92 -2.35
C TRP A 153 7.52 -11.98 -2.32
N SER A 154 6.92 -11.69 -3.47
CA SER A 154 5.81 -10.72 -3.60
C SER A 154 4.66 -10.96 -2.61
N SER A 155 4.22 -12.21 -2.44
CA SER A 155 3.15 -12.56 -1.49
C SER A 155 3.51 -12.21 -0.06
N SER A 156 4.72 -12.54 0.39
CA SER A 156 5.14 -12.29 1.77
C SER A 156 5.44 -10.81 2.03
N TRP A 157 5.94 -10.12 1.01
CA TRP A 157 6.12 -8.68 1.05
C TRP A 157 4.79 -7.93 1.19
N ASN A 158 3.74 -8.42 0.54
CA ASN A 158 2.39 -7.87 0.71
C ASN A 158 1.88 -8.02 2.15
N TYR A 159 2.18 -9.14 2.82
CA TYR A 159 1.85 -9.31 4.25
C TYR A 159 2.59 -8.32 5.15
N LEU A 160 3.88 -8.10 4.92
CA LEU A 160 4.65 -7.12 5.69
C LEU A 160 4.03 -5.71 5.57
N ASN A 161 3.56 -5.37 4.37
CA ASN A 161 2.93 -4.08 4.06
C ASN A 161 1.42 -4.07 4.30
N TYR A 162 0.82 -5.10 4.90
CA TYR A 162 -0.63 -5.20 5.09
C TYR A 162 -1.19 -3.97 5.81
N SER A 163 -0.60 -3.58 6.93
CA SER A 163 -1.05 -2.42 7.71
C SER A 163 -0.92 -1.12 6.93
N PHE A 164 0.08 -1.00 6.06
CA PHE A 164 0.23 0.12 5.14
C PHE A 164 -0.88 0.15 4.08
N TYR A 165 -1.20 -0.99 3.47
CA TYR A 165 -2.33 -1.10 2.55
C TYR A 165 -3.65 -0.77 3.25
N GLN A 166 -3.88 -1.30 4.45
CA GLN A 166 -5.07 -1.02 5.25
C GLN A 166 -5.19 0.47 5.55
N PHE A 167 -4.09 1.13 5.96
CA PHE A 167 -4.08 2.57 6.18
C PHE A 167 -4.38 3.37 4.90
N CYS A 168 -3.75 3.04 3.77
CA CYS A 168 -3.94 3.79 2.53
C CYS A 168 -5.33 3.59 1.90
N ILE A 169 -5.86 2.37 2.01
CA ILE A 169 -7.09 1.96 1.32
C ILE A 169 -8.32 2.18 2.19
N CYS A 170 -8.25 1.87 3.48
CA CYS A 170 -9.42 1.81 4.36
C CYS A 170 -9.59 3.07 5.22
N ASN A 171 -8.58 3.95 5.33
CA ASN A 171 -8.68 5.13 6.18
C ASN A 171 -9.59 6.22 5.57
N PRO A 172 -10.72 6.58 6.21
CA PRO A 172 -11.65 7.58 5.69
C PRO A 172 -11.15 9.02 5.85
N THR A 173 -10.18 9.28 6.73
CA THR A 173 -9.66 10.63 6.95
C THR A 173 -8.65 11.07 5.89
N ASN A 174 -8.22 10.15 5.03
CA ASN A 174 -7.35 10.46 3.91
C ASN A 174 -8.19 11.10 2.78
N LYS A 175 -8.42 12.42 2.91
CA LYS A 175 -9.26 13.22 2.01
C LYS A 175 -8.72 13.38 0.59
N LYS A 176 -7.50 12.92 0.30
CA LYS A 176 -6.94 12.98 -1.06
C LYS A 176 -7.50 11.81 -1.90
N PRO A 177 -8.30 12.08 -2.96
CA PRO A 177 -8.60 11.06 -3.97
C PRO A 177 -7.32 10.85 -4.79
N SER A 178 -7.05 9.77 -5.50
CA SER A 178 -7.73 8.50 -5.83
C SER A 178 -6.70 7.62 -6.58
N PHE A 179 -5.77 8.27 -7.29
CA PHE A 179 -4.81 7.64 -8.18
C PHE A 179 -3.83 6.67 -7.51
N TYR A 180 -3.09 7.09 -6.48
CA TYR A 180 -2.12 6.20 -5.85
C TYR A 180 -2.78 5.11 -5.00
N LYS A 181 -3.96 5.39 -4.43
CA LYS A 181 -4.80 4.40 -3.77
C LYS A 181 -5.24 3.31 -4.76
N MET A 182 -5.74 3.72 -5.93
CA MET A 182 -6.10 2.81 -7.03
C MET A 182 -4.87 2.04 -7.54
N LYS A 183 -3.73 2.71 -7.73
CA LYS A 183 -2.49 2.03 -8.15
C LYS A 183 -1.98 1.02 -7.14
N LEU A 184 -2.05 1.32 -5.84
CA LEU A 184 -1.70 0.39 -4.77
C LEU A 184 -2.63 -0.82 -4.79
N TRP A 185 -3.93 -0.57 -4.96
CA TRP A 185 -4.93 -1.62 -5.05
C TRP A 185 -4.70 -2.54 -6.25
N LEU A 186 -4.58 -2.00 -7.46
CA LEU A 186 -4.32 -2.78 -8.67
C LEU A 186 -3.00 -3.56 -8.57
N ASN A 187 -1.93 -2.92 -8.07
CA ASN A 187 -0.66 -3.61 -7.83
C ASN A 187 -0.82 -4.75 -6.82
N LEU A 188 -1.64 -4.57 -5.78
CA LEU A 188 -1.93 -5.64 -4.83
C LEU A 188 -2.72 -6.79 -5.47
N LEU A 189 -3.75 -6.50 -6.26
CA LEU A 189 -4.52 -7.52 -6.97
C LEU A 189 -3.64 -8.32 -7.93
N GLU A 190 -2.79 -7.65 -8.70
CA GLU A 190 -1.88 -8.28 -9.66
C GLU A 190 -0.83 -9.18 -8.97
N THR A 191 -0.29 -8.73 -7.84
CA THR A 191 0.86 -9.39 -7.19
C THR A 191 0.49 -10.33 -6.07
N SER A 192 -0.70 -10.19 -5.48
CA SER A 192 -1.15 -11.07 -4.41
C SER A 192 -1.67 -12.39 -4.97
N LYS A 193 -0.94 -13.46 -4.67
CA LYS A 193 -1.49 -14.82 -4.75
C LYS A 193 -2.41 -15.12 -3.57
N ASN A 194 -2.37 -14.30 -2.51
CA ASN A 194 -3.08 -14.56 -1.28
C ASN A 194 -4.40 -13.78 -1.20
N ILE A 195 -5.49 -14.54 -1.26
CA ILE A 195 -6.87 -14.09 -1.16
C ILE A 195 -7.17 -13.51 0.23
N GLU A 196 -6.64 -14.11 1.27
CA GLU A 196 -6.92 -13.77 2.66
C GLU A 196 -6.62 -12.30 2.94
N LEU A 197 -5.51 -11.80 2.37
CA LEU A 197 -5.11 -10.40 2.52
C LEU A 197 -6.11 -9.46 1.83
N ILE A 198 -6.57 -9.79 0.63
CA ILE A 198 -7.57 -9.01 -0.10
C ILE A 198 -8.90 -9.03 0.67
N THR A 199 -9.36 -10.21 1.10
CA THR A 199 -10.59 -10.37 1.89
C THR A 199 -10.53 -9.58 3.19
N LYS A 200 -9.39 -9.59 3.89
CA LYS A 200 -9.16 -8.77 5.08
C LYS A 200 -9.30 -7.29 4.75
N LEU A 201 -8.64 -6.78 3.71
CA LEU A 201 -8.76 -5.36 3.35
C LEU A 201 -10.20 -4.96 2.99
N VAL A 202 -10.90 -5.81 2.24
CA VAL A 202 -12.29 -5.57 1.85
C VAL A 202 -13.21 -5.46 3.07
N SER A 203 -13.02 -6.29 4.10
CA SER A 203 -13.84 -6.23 5.31
C SER A 203 -13.63 -4.95 6.13
N TRP A 204 -12.51 -4.27 5.94
CA TRP A 204 -12.22 -2.97 6.55
C TRP A 204 -12.66 -1.77 5.71
N MET A 205 -13.11 -1.97 4.47
CA MET A 205 -13.58 -0.85 3.63
C MET A 205 -14.88 -0.26 4.18
N LEU A 206 -14.91 1.07 4.28
CA LEU A 206 -16.06 1.80 4.83
C LEU A 206 -16.98 2.29 3.70
N PHE A 207 -18.27 1.93 3.80
CA PHE A 207 -19.33 2.33 2.87
C PHE A 207 -20.13 3.55 3.38
N ASP A 208 -20.15 3.78 4.69
CA ASP A 208 -21.00 4.77 5.33
C ASP A 208 -20.43 6.19 5.36
N CYS A 209 -19.13 6.39 5.15
CA CYS A 209 -18.56 7.75 5.15
C CYS A 209 -18.92 8.55 3.89
N THR A 210 -19.36 9.80 4.07
CA THR A 210 -19.64 10.74 2.98
C THR A 210 -18.33 11.14 2.30
N GLY A 211 -18.21 10.94 0.99
CA GLY A 211 -17.01 11.25 0.20
C GLY A 211 -16.07 10.06 -0.09
N SER A 212 -16.13 8.96 0.68
CA SER A 212 -15.31 7.77 0.40
C SER A 212 -16.01 6.74 -0.49
N ILE A 213 -17.35 6.72 -0.51
CA ILE A 213 -18.13 5.67 -1.19
C ILE A 213 -17.81 5.55 -2.69
N SER A 214 -17.61 6.66 -3.39
CA SER A 214 -17.25 6.65 -4.83
C SER A 214 -15.91 5.97 -5.07
N VAL A 215 -14.92 6.19 -4.21
CA VAL A 215 -13.62 5.54 -4.33
C VAL A 215 -13.73 4.07 -3.94
N THR A 216 -14.44 3.77 -2.85
CA THR A 216 -14.67 2.39 -2.42
C THR A 216 -15.39 1.60 -3.51
N SER A 217 -16.41 2.17 -4.17
CA SER A 217 -17.12 1.49 -5.26
C SER A 217 -16.20 1.18 -6.44
N GLU A 218 -15.31 2.10 -6.82
CA GLU A 218 -14.32 1.85 -7.88
C GLU A 218 -13.38 0.69 -7.49
N LEU A 219 -12.89 0.65 -6.24
CA LEU A 219 -12.01 -0.43 -5.79
C LEU A 219 -12.71 -1.80 -5.80
N ILE A 220 -13.98 -1.85 -5.37
CA ILE A 220 -14.76 -3.08 -5.38
C ILE A 220 -15.10 -3.50 -6.81
N ASN A 221 -15.38 -2.56 -7.72
CA ASN A 221 -15.56 -2.85 -9.15
C ASN A 221 -14.31 -3.48 -9.77
N GLU A 222 -13.12 -2.92 -9.52
CA GLU A 222 -11.86 -3.51 -10.01
C GLU A 222 -11.61 -4.91 -9.45
N LEU A 223 -11.97 -5.15 -8.18
CA LEU A 223 -11.90 -6.48 -7.59
C LEU A 223 -12.85 -7.48 -8.27
N SER A 224 -14.10 -7.07 -8.50
CA SER A 224 -15.10 -7.88 -9.22
C SER A 224 -14.59 -8.26 -10.61
N ILE A 225 -14.07 -7.29 -11.37
CA ILE A 225 -13.50 -7.53 -12.70
C ILE A 225 -12.29 -8.47 -12.63
N TYR A 226 -11.40 -8.26 -11.66
CA TYR A 226 -10.22 -9.10 -11.47
C TYR A 226 -10.60 -10.55 -11.16
N CYS A 227 -11.53 -10.78 -10.22
CA CYS A 227 -12.04 -12.10 -9.88
C CYS A 227 -12.75 -12.75 -11.07
N TRP A 228 -13.54 -11.96 -11.82
CA TRP A 228 -14.23 -12.44 -13.01
C TRP A 228 -13.27 -12.91 -14.11
N ARG A 229 -12.12 -12.24 -14.30
CA ARG A 229 -11.12 -12.59 -15.33
C ARG A 229 -10.25 -13.78 -14.95
N ASN A 230 -9.82 -13.86 -13.69
CA ASN A 230 -8.73 -14.75 -13.28
C ASN A 230 -9.20 -16.07 -12.62
N GLY A 231 -10.52 -16.28 -12.51
CA GLY A 231 -11.08 -17.45 -11.81
C GLY A 231 -11.05 -17.27 -10.29
N ASP A 232 -12.00 -17.93 -9.61
CA ASP A 232 -12.44 -17.60 -8.25
C ASP A 232 -11.31 -17.63 -7.20
N LYS A 233 -10.84 -16.44 -6.88
CA LYS A 233 -10.00 -16.17 -5.72
C LYS A 233 -10.87 -15.83 -4.51
N ILE A 234 -11.94 -15.05 -4.68
CA ILE A 234 -12.91 -14.74 -3.63
C ILE A 234 -14.24 -15.33 -4.06
N ASP A 235 -15.02 -15.85 -3.11
CA ASP A 235 -16.38 -16.30 -3.36
C ASP A 235 -17.19 -15.19 -4.05
N ILE A 236 -17.58 -15.46 -5.29
CA ILE A 236 -18.27 -14.50 -6.15
C ILE A 236 -19.60 -14.05 -5.55
N GLN A 237 -20.25 -14.88 -4.72
CA GLN A 237 -21.49 -14.54 -4.06
C GLN A 237 -21.27 -13.52 -2.94
N ILE A 238 -20.15 -13.59 -2.21
CA ILE A 238 -19.76 -12.58 -1.22
C ILE A 238 -19.50 -11.25 -1.92
N LEU A 239 -18.81 -11.27 -3.06
CA LEU A 239 -18.59 -10.05 -3.85
C LEU A 239 -19.90 -9.47 -4.38
N LEU A 240 -20.86 -10.31 -4.78
CA LEU A 240 -22.17 -9.85 -5.25
C LEU A 240 -22.94 -9.15 -4.12
N MET A 241 -22.95 -9.75 -2.92
CA MET A 241 -23.51 -9.13 -1.71
C MET A 241 -22.88 -7.76 -1.42
N LEU A 242 -21.56 -7.65 -1.59
CA LEU A 242 -20.82 -6.41 -1.39
C LEU A 242 -21.21 -5.36 -2.43
N GLN A 243 -21.28 -5.74 -3.71
CA GLN A 243 -21.65 -4.85 -4.82
C GLN A 243 -23.08 -4.30 -4.65
N VAL A 244 -24.03 -5.15 -4.25
CA VAL A 244 -25.41 -4.73 -3.97
C VAL A 244 -25.47 -3.77 -2.77
N SER A 245 -24.62 -3.98 -1.76
CA SER A 245 -24.50 -3.05 -0.63
C SER A 245 -23.91 -1.70 -1.07
N VAL A 246 -22.84 -1.72 -1.87
CA VAL A 246 -22.24 -0.52 -2.48
C VAL A 246 -23.26 0.26 -3.30
N LEU A 247 -24.04 -0.45 -4.13
CA LEU A 247 -25.12 0.13 -4.93
C LEU A 247 -26.11 0.91 -4.06
N TYR A 248 -26.58 0.31 -2.98
CA TYR A 248 -27.48 0.97 -2.03
C TYR A 248 -26.89 2.27 -1.48
N HIS A 249 -25.62 2.26 -1.07
CA HIS A 249 -24.96 3.44 -0.51
C HIS A 249 -24.65 4.52 -1.56
N LEU A 250 -24.29 4.16 -2.79
CA LEU A 250 -24.11 5.10 -3.89
C LEU A 250 -25.41 5.84 -4.17
N VAL A 251 -26.50 5.08 -4.36
CA VAL A 251 -27.83 5.62 -4.62
C VAL A 251 -28.32 6.50 -3.47
N SER A 252 -28.20 6.02 -2.23
CA SER A 252 -28.66 6.76 -1.04
C SER A 252 -27.94 8.09 -0.85
N LYS A 253 -26.73 8.23 -1.40
CA LYS A 253 -25.91 9.45 -1.34
C LYS A 253 -25.92 10.27 -2.63
N GLY A 254 -26.69 9.86 -3.65
CA GLY A 254 -26.82 10.58 -4.91
C GLY A 254 -25.61 10.47 -5.86
N TYR A 255 -24.78 9.43 -5.72
CA TYR A 255 -23.69 9.12 -6.66
C TYR A 255 -24.20 8.28 -7.85
N ASP A 256 -23.47 8.31 -8.96
CA ASP A 256 -23.77 7.53 -10.16
C ASP A 256 -23.55 6.02 -9.94
N PRO A 257 -24.60 5.17 -10.04
CA PRO A 257 -24.50 3.74 -9.79
C PRO A 257 -24.17 2.89 -11.04
N ARG A 258 -24.07 3.49 -12.24
CA ARG A 258 -24.02 2.74 -13.52
C ARG A 258 -22.95 1.64 -13.55
N ASN A 259 -21.72 1.96 -13.20
CA ASN A 259 -20.62 1.00 -13.21
C ASN A 259 -20.86 -0.17 -12.22
N THR A 260 -21.48 0.11 -11.07
CA THR A 260 -21.83 -0.94 -10.11
C THR A 260 -22.97 -1.83 -10.63
N LEU A 261 -23.97 -1.26 -11.30
CA LEU A 261 -25.05 -2.03 -11.93
C LEU A 261 -24.51 -2.97 -13.01
N GLU A 262 -23.68 -2.47 -13.92
CA GLU A 262 -23.03 -3.26 -14.98
C GLU A 262 -22.20 -4.42 -14.40
N ASN A 263 -21.46 -4.18 -13.31
CA ASN A 263 -20.69 -5.22 -12.64
C ASN A 263 -21.56 -6.27 -11.96
N ILE A 264 -22.69 -5.88 -11.35
CA ILE A 264 -23.65 -6.84 -10.78
C ILE A 264 -24.19 -7.77 -11.86
N GLU A 265 -24.62 -7.22 -12.99
CA GLU A 265 -25.12 -8.00 -14.13
C GLU A 265 -24.06 -8.97 -14.66
N LEU A 266 -22.83 -8.49 -14.85
CA LEU A 266 -21.69 -9.29 -15.30
C LEU A 266 -21.36 -10.44 -14.34
N MET A 267 -21.46 -10.21 -13.03
CA MET A 267 -21.22 -11.24 -12.03
C MET A 267 -22.32 -12.29 -12.02
N MET A 268 -23.58 -11.86 -12.05
CA MET A 268 -24.72 -12.78 -12.05
C MET A 268 -24.76 -13.65 -13.31
N SER A 269 -24.28 -13.15 -14.47
CA SER A 269 -24.27 -13.92 -15.72
C SER A 269 -23.39 -15.19 -15.67
N LYS A 270 -22.49 -15.31 -14.68
CA LYS A 270 -21.66 -16.50 -14.45
C LYS A 270 -22.16 -17.40 -13.33
N MET A 271 -23.19 -16.99 -12.58
CA MET A 271 -23.68 -17.75 -11.43
C MET A 271 -24.82 -18.68 -11.84
N PRO A 272 -24.71 -19.99 -11.56
CA PRO A 272 -25.83 -20.92 -11.79
C PRO A 272 -26.94 -20.75 -10.74
N ILE A 273 -26.57 -20.48 -9.48
CA ILE A 273 -27.46 -20.33 -8.32
C ILE A 273 -26.90 -19.21 -7.42
N ILE A 274 -27.77 -18.55 -6.66
CA ILE A 274 -27.39 -17.50 -5.69
C ILE A 274 -27.88 -17.91 -4.29
N ASP A 275 -26.97 -18.23 -3.36
CA ASP A 275 -27.35 -18.65 -2.01
C ASP A 275 -27.88 -17.48 -1.17
N PHE A 276 -27.39 -16.26 -1.42
CA PHE A 276 -27.78 -15.04 -0.69
C PHE A 276 -28.94 -14.26 -1.34
N THR A 277 -29.85 -14.92 -2.06
CA THR A 277 -30.95 -14.26 -2.78
C THR A 277 -31.83 -13.37 -1.90
N ASN A 278 -32.23 -13.84 -0.72
CA ASN A 278 -33.10 -13.07 0.17
C ASN A 278 -32.44 -11.75 0.65
N PRO A 279 -31.20 -11.77 1.19
CA PRO A 279 -30.46 -10.54 1.49
C PRO A 279 -30.28 -9.61 0.29
N ILE A 280 -29.93 -10.14 -0.89
CA ILE A 280 -29.74 -9.35 -2.11
C ILE A 280 -31.04 -8.61 -2.47
N LEU A 281 -32.16 -9.34 -2.57
CA LEU A 281 -33.45 -8.75 -2.90
C LEU A 281 -33.89 -7.71 -1.86
N LEU A 282 -33.64 -7.95 -0.57
CA LEU A 282 -33.98 -7.01 0.48
C LEU A 282 -33.21 -5.69 0.34
N ILE A 283 -31.92 -5.74 0.00
CA ILE A 283 -31.12 -4.54 -0.24
C ILE A 283 -31.58 -3.86 -1.53
N LEU A 284 -31.80 -4.58 -2.62
CA LEU A 284 -32.26 -4.02 -3.90
C LEU A 284 -33.61 -3.30 -3.74
N VAL A 285 -34.56 -3.87 -3.01
CA VAL A 285 -35.85 -3.23 -2.73
C VAL A 285 -35.65 -1.92 -1.95
N LYS A 286 -34.76 -1.90 -0.96
CA LYS A 286 -34.40 -0.65 -0.25
C LYS A 286 -33.77 0.37 -1.19
N THR A 287 -32.95 -0.07 -2.14
CA THR A 287 -32.33 0.78 -3.17
C THR A 287 -33.39 1.38 -4.10
N ILE A 288 -34.39 0.61 -4.55
CA ILE A 288 -35.48 1.10 -5.43
C ILE A 288 -36.21 2.29 -4.81
N ILE A 289 -36.47 2.24 -3.50
CA ILE A 289 -37.18 3.31 -2.78
C ILE A 289 -36.37 4.62 -2.77
N ARG A 290 -35.03 4.53 -2.90
CA ARG A 290 -34.11 5.66 -2.83
C ARG A 290 -33.58 6.10 -4.19
N CYS A 291 -33.77 5.32 -5.25
CA CYS A 291 -33.13 5.58 -6.52
C CYS A 291 -33.89 6.60 -7.38
N SER A 292 -33.13 7.27 -8.26
CA SER A 292 -33.72 8.06 -9.34
C SER A 292 -34.51 7.13 -10.27
N SER A 293 -35.62 7.63 -10.82
CA SER A 293 -36.47 6.90 -11.77
C SER A 293 -35.70 6.35 -12.98
N VAL A 294 -34.56 6.97 -13.31
CA VAL A 294 -33.67 6.55 -14.40
C VAL A 294 -33.11 5.14 -14.19
N TYR A 295 -32.86 4.72 -12.94
CA TYR A 295 -32.20 3.44 -12.64
C TYR A 295 -33.15 2.36 -12.12
N VAL A 296 -34.45 2.67 -11.97
CA VAL A 296 -35.43 1.75 -11.40
C VAL A 296 -35.57 0.50 -12.28
N LEU A 297 -35.56 0.67 -13.60
CA LEU A 297 -35.76 -0.42 -14.54
C LEU A 297 -34.63 -1.45 -14.44
N GLU A 298 -33.38 -1.00 -14.44
CA GLU A 298 -32.18 -1.83 -14.32
C GLU A 298 -32.18 -2.59 -12.99
N ILE A 299 -32.51 -1.91 -11.88
CA ILE A 299 -32.59 -2.58 -10.57
C ILE A 299 -33.71 -3.63 -10.55
N LEU A 300 -34.86 -3.36 -11.17
CA LEU A 300 -35.94 -4.35 -11.30
C LEU A 300 -35.54 -5.54 -12.17
N GLN A 301 -34.75 -5.33 -13.22
CA GLN A 301 -34.22 -6.40 -14.06
C GLN A 301 -33.26 -7.29 -13.26
N ILE A 302 -32.37 -6.70 -12.46
CA ILE A 302 -31.50 -7.44 -11.53
C ILE A 302 -32.35 -8.28 -10.56
N CYS A 303 -33.37 -7.70 -9.91
CA CYS A 303 -34.28 -8.43 -9.01
C CYS A 303 -34.95 -9.63 -9.72
N LYS A 304 -35.44 -9.43 -10.94
CA LYS A 304 -36.06 -10.48 -11.74
C LYS A 304 -35.06 -11.60 -12.04
N PHE A 305 -33.82 -11.25 -12.37
CA PHE A 305 -32.76 -12.21 -12.64
C PHE A 305 -32.37 -13.02 -11.39
N THR A 306 -32.25 -12.36 -10.22
CA THR A 306 -31.99 -13.04 -8.94
C THR A 306 -33.08 -14.06 -8.61
N LEU A 307 -34.35 -13.71 -8.84
CA LEU A 307 -35.48 -14.62 -8.62
C LEU A 307 -35.51 -15.77 -9.63
N PHE A 308 -35.02 -15.58 -10.85
CA PHE A 308 -35.00 -16.61 -11.89
C PHE A 308 -33.94 -17.68 -11.60
N LEU A 309 -32.74 -17.27 -11.20
CA LEU A 309 -31.63 -18.18 -10.91
C LEU A 309 -31.91 -19.16 -9.76
N ASN A 310 -32.81 -18.82 -8.84
CA ASN A 310 -33.19 -19.68 -7.71
C ASN A 310 -34.49 -20.47 -7.90
N LYS A 311 -35.08 -20.46 -9.11
CA LYS A 311 -36.31 -21.22 -9.43
C LYS A 311 -36.04 -22.59 -10.05
N ILE A 312 -34.78 -23.05 -10.02
CA ILE A 312 -34.33 -24.38 -10.44
C ILE A 312 -33.95 -25.18 -9.19
#